data_AF-A0A7C0XQX8-F1
#
_entry.id   AF-A0A7C0XQX8-F1
#
_cell.length_a   1.000
_cell.length_b   1.000
_cell.length_c   1.000
_cell.angle_alpha   90.00
_cell.angle_beta   90.00
_cell.angle_gamma   90.00
#
_symmetry.space_group_name_H-M   'P 1'
#
loop_
_entity.id
_entity.type
_entity.pdbx_description
1 polymer ?
#
loop_
_entity_poly.entity_id
_entity_poly.type
_entity_poly.pdbx_seq_one_letter_code
_entity_poly.pdbx_strand_id
1 'polypeptide(L)'
;MMIPEIHLKESTYKVYKTGIPFYDAARLIGVAHLFFGTASAEIVDRGAYWEVKGIDVRRDEEQIEWVIERIRPTQTEIGLFRRSGRFAWKELHEYFAEVNKRGRKVELKAEYDAALQIGTRGYDSLKDYRILAPRSTGLREKKFFAPFQEVAAATLGRGFAASVISRTKRQREEMYILPIFSSHVVLSGFLDYEWVYRHSAGGFVASVLAAISILLDLTSKKIPVIDFTYTKEVKSGNQSVFSESGYLGFEKLCTLWWKAVEENYEDKIRILNQIRSYLYETRNVDQRKDSQNFQLARCLANFTVNLDVDSLCMIERLKARILSAKEEKIVKKWALNLFKSPKDIKEVKEMVGLGLPDIPQEVSQALAKALELDE
;
A
#
# COMPACT_ATOMS: atom_id res chain seq x y z
N MET A 1 30.31 -33.27 24.57
CA MET A 1 30.00 -32.87 23.18
C MET A 1 29.86 -31.36 23.16
N MET A 2 30.79 -30.64 22.53
CA MET A 2 30.61 -29.21 22.26
C MET A 2 29.63 -29.07 21.11
N ILE A 3 28.54 -28.32 21.32
CA ILE A 3 27.64 -27.91 20.25
C ILE A 3 28.45 -26.94 19.37
N PRO A 4 28.60 -27.17 18.05
CA PRO A 4 29.35 -26.27 17.20
C PRO A 4 28.70 -24.87 17.20
N GLU A 5 29.49 -23.83 17.44
CA GLU A 5 29.04 -22.45 17.32
C GLU A 5 28.67 -22.16 15.86
N ILE A 6 27.37 -22.08 15.60
CA ILE A 6 26.84 -21.70 14.28
C ILE A 6 27.15 -20.22 14.08
N HIS A 7 28.17 -19.93 13.27
CA HIS A 7 28.50 -18.56 12.86
C HIS A 7 27.57 -18.14 11.73
N LEU A 8 26.57 -17.32 12.06
CA LEU A 8 25.65 -16.73 11.07
C LEU A 8 26.37 -15.55 10.39
N LYS A 9 26.42 -15.57 9.05
CA LYS A 9 27.07 -14.51 8.28
C LYS A 9 26.15 -13.28 8.23
N GLU A 10 26.55 -12.20 8.87
CA GLU A 10 25.85 -10.93 8.75
C GLU A 10 26.28 -10.20 7.47
N SER A 11 25.34 -9.51 6.83
CA SER A 11 25.60 -8.66 5.68
C SER A 11 24.91 -7.31 5.82
N THR A 12 25.52 -6.29 5.24
CA THR A 12 24.96 -4.93 5.19
C THR A 12 24.87 -4.49 3.74
N TYR A 13 23.71 -3.98 3.35
CA TYR A 13 23.44 -3.46 2.01
C TYR A 13 22.96 -2.02 2.08
N LYS A 14 23.25 -1.23 1.03
CA LYS A 14 22.78 0.15 0.93
C LYS A 14 21.81 0.34 -0.23
N VAL A 15 20.69 0.99 0.05
CA VAL A 15 19.65 1.33 -0.94
C VAL A 15 19.51 2.85 -1.03
N TYR A 16 19.99 3.44 -2.11
CA TYR A 16 19.97 4.89 -2.32
C TYR A 16 18.60 5.38 -2.79
N LYS A 17 18.10 6.48 -2.21
CA LYS A 17 16.81 7.08 -2.58
C LYS A 17 16.91 7.85 -3.88
N THR A 18 15.99 7.65 -4.82
CA THR A 18 15.95 8.43 -6.08
C THR A 18 14.98 9.60 -6.01
N GLY A 19 14.15 9.66 -4.96
CA GLY A 19 13.08 10.65 -4.84
C GLY A 19 11.81 10.24 -5.58
N ILE A 20 11.71 8.97 -5.98
CA ILE A 20 10.52 8.38 -6.61
C ILE A 20 9.90 7.42 -5.57
N PRO A 21 8.85 7.84 -4.85
CA PRO A 21 8.42 7.17 -3.62
C PRO A 21 8.15 5.67 -3.78
N PHE A 22 7.37 5.28 -4.80
CA PHE A 22 7.01 3.88 -5.02
C PHE A 22 8.21 3.04 -5.42
N TYR A 23 9.06 3.57 -6.31
CA TYR A 23 10.27 2.88 -6.75
C TYR A 23 11.28 2.70 -5.60
N ASP A 24 11.41 3.71 -4.74
CA ASP A 24 12.28 3.67 -3.58
C ASP A 24 11.81 2.62 -2.57
N ALA A 25 10.52 2.59 -2.23
CA ALA A 25 9.93 1.59 -1.34
C ALA A 25 10.05 0.17 -1.91
N ALA A 26 9.77 -0.01 -3.21
CA ALA A 26 9.91 -1.30 -3.87
C ALA A 26 11.36 -1.80 -3.84
N ARG A 27 12.36 -0.94 -4.08
CA ARG A 27 13.77 -1.35 -3.98
C ARG A 27 14.15 -1.75 -2.56
N LEU A 28 13.71 -1.00 -1.55
CA LEU A 28 13.99 -1.30 -0.15
C LEU A 28 13.45 -2.68 0.25
N ILE A 29 12.16 -2.91 0.02
CA ILE A 29 11.48 -4.18 0.32
C ILE A 29 12.10 -5.32 -0.49
N GLY A 30 12.41 -5.06 -1.76
CA GLY A 30 13.09 -6.00 -2.65
C GLY A 30 14.44 -6.44 -2.11
N VAL A 31 15.31 -5.51 -1.68
CA VAL A 31 16.63 -5.84 -1.11
C VAL A 31 16.49 -6.61 0.19
N ALA A 32 15.58 -6.20 1.08
CA ALA A 32 15.33 -6.90 2.33
C ALA A 32 14.95 -8.37 2.09
N HIS A 33 14.00 -8.62 1.20
CA HIS A 33 13.56 -9.99 0.90
C HIS A 33 14.49 -10.78 -0.02
N LEU A 34 15.31 -10.12 -0.84
CA LEU A 34 16.27 -10.78 -1.71
C LEU A 34 17.41 -11.42 -0.92
N PHE A 35 17.95 -10.73 0.08
CA PHE A 35 19.16 -11.17 0.78
C PHE A 35 18.95 -11.70 2.21
N PHE A 36 17.92 -11.21 2.91
CA PHE A 36 17.62 -11.66 4.29
C PHE A 36 16.37 -12.54 4.34
N GLY A 37 15.52 -12.42 3.33
CA GLY A 37 14.45 -13.36 3.10
C GLY A 37 13.31 -13.25 4.10
N THR A 38 13.05 -14.34 4.83
CA THR A 38 12.15 -14.36 5.99
C THR A 38 12.90 -14.11 7.30
N ALA A 39 14.23 -14.12 7.29
CA ALA A 39 15.00 -13.69 8.44
C ALA A 39 14.81 -12.18 8.66
N SER A 40 15.17 -11.73 9.86
CA SER A 40 15.02 -10.34 10.25
C SER A 40 16.01 -9.46 9.49
N ALA A 41 15.48 -8.45 8.81
CA ALA A 41 16.24 -7.37 8.20
C ALA A 41 16.01 -6.08 9.00
N GLU A 42 17.04 -5.60 9.67
CA GLU A 42 17.06 -4.28 10.28
C GLU A 42 17.29 -3.22 9.22
N ILE A 43 16.41 -2.23 9.15
CA ILE A 43 16.47 -1.11 8.22
C ILE A 43 16.66 0.17 9.01
N VAL A 44 17.68 0.94 8.64
CA VAL A 44 17.98 2.25 9.23
C VAL A 44 18.00 3.31 8.12
N ASP A 45 17.18 4.34 8.26
CA ASP A 45 17.19 5.50 7.39
C ASP A 45 18.37 6.43 7.72
N ARG A 46 19.28 6.62 6.75
CA ARG A 46 20.45 7.50 6.86
C ARG A 46 20.28 8.80 6.08
N GLY A 47 19.05 9.19 5.77
CA GLY A 47 18.72 10.36 4.96
C GLY A 47 18.81 10.05 3.48
N ALA A 48 20.03 9.99 2.91
CA ALA A 48 20.24 9.79 1.46
C ALA A 48 20.05 8.32 1.00
N TYR A 49 20.17 7.37 1.92
CA TYR A 49 20.03 5.94 1.66
C TYR A 49 19.48 5.22 2.89
N TRP A 50 18.96 4.01 2.68
CA TRP A 50 18.69 3.06 3.76
C TRP A 50 19.84 2.07 3.89
N GLU A 51 20.22 1.79 5.13
CA GLU A 51 21.14 0.73 5.49
C GLU A 51 20.32 -0.49 5.92
N VAL A 52 20.47 -1.61 5.22
CA VAL A 52 19.73 -2.85 5.46
C VAL A 52 20.70 -3.91 5.97
N LYS A 53 20.50 -4.37 7.20
CA LYS A 53 21.36 -5.33 7.90
C LYS A 53 20.59 -6.57 8.27
N GLY A 54 21.27 -7.70 8.28
CA GLY A 54 20.67 -8.95 8.74
C GLY A 54 21.56 -10.14 8.49
N ILE A 55 21.01 -11.30 8.81
CA ILE A 55 21.66 -12.59 8.60
C ILE A 55 21.43 -13.00 7.13
N ASP A 56 22.53 -13.21 6.41
CA ASP A 56 22.53 -13.64 5.01
C ASP A 56 21.88 -15.02 4.91
N VAL A 57 20.67 -15.08 4.33
CA VAL A 57 19.98 -16.33 4.05
C VAL A 57 20.04 -16.54 2.56
N ARG A 58 20.78 -17.56 2.13
CA ARG A 58 20.78 -17.96 0.72
C ARG A 58 19.38 -18.46 0.36
N ARG A 59 18.58 -17.58 -0.24
CA ARG A 59 17.22 -17.85 -0.69
C ARG A 59 17.21 -18.94 -1.75
N ASP A 60 16.13 -19.71 -1.70
CA ASP A 60 15.72 -20.54 -2.82
C ASP A 60 15.25 -19.66 -3.99
N GLU A 61 15.75 -19.96 -5.18
CA GLU A 61 15.39 -19.25 -6.41
C GLU A 61 13.89 -19.42 -6.71
N GLU A 62 13.28 -20.56 -6.34
CA GLU A 62 11.85 -20.82 -6.50
C GLU A 62 10.98 -19.85 -5.72
N GLN A 63 11.41 -19.42 -4.52
CA GLN A 63 10.67 -18.44 -3.72
C GLN A 63 10.67 -17.07 -4.38
N ILE A 64 11.77 -16.69 -5.01
CA ILE A 64 11.89 -15.43 -5.74
C ILE A 64 10.99 -15.46 -6.97
N GLU A 65 11.00 -16.57 -7.71
CA GLU A 65 10.13 -16.77 -8.86
C GLU A 65 8.65 -16.70 -8.45
N TRP A 66 8.26 -17.37 -7.36
CA TRP A 66 6.89 -17.32 -6.84
C TRP A 66 6.43 -15.91 -6.46
N VAL A 67 7.28 -15.09 -5.81
CA VAL A 67 6.94 -13.69 -5.50
C VAL A 67 6.77 -12.89 -6.78
N ILE A 68 7.66 -13.06 -7.75
CA ILE A 68 7.61 -12.33 -9.01
C ILE A 68 6.41 -12.77 -9.86
N GLU A 69 5.99 -14.03 -9.82
CA GLU A 69 4.80 -14.51 -10.54
C GLU A 69 3.52 -13.74 -10.16
N ARG A 70 3.45 -13.20 -8.94
CA ARG A 70 2.31 -12.38 -8.46
C ARG A 70 2.06 -11.14 -9.31
N ILE A 71 3.11 -10.57 -9.92
CA ILE A 71 3.01 -9.39 -10.78
C ILE A 71 2.86 -9.75 -12.27
N ARG A 72 2.68 -11.04 -12.62
CA ARG A 72 2.57 -11.53 -14.00
C ARG A 72 3.74 -11.02 -14.87
N PRO A 73 4.97 -11.45 -14.55
CA PRO A 73 6.17 -10.84 -15.08
C PRO A 73 6.31 -11.06 -16.58
N THR A 74 6.93 -10.12 -17.28
CA THR A 74 7.36 -10.33 -18.66
C THR A 74 8.66 -11.15 -18.70
N GLN A 75 8.96 -11.76 -19.86
CA GLN A 75 10.22 -12.48 -20.05
C GLN A 75 11.46 -11.61 -19.74
N THR A 76 11.37 -10.30 -20.02
CA THR A 76 12.41 -9.34 -19.64
C THR A 76 12.62 -9.24 -18.13
N GLU A 77 11.55 -9.27 -17.34
CA GLU A 77 11.62 -9.19 -15.87
C GLU A 77 12.17 -10.49 -15.27
N ILE A 78 11.76 -11.64 -15.80
CA ILE A 78 12.35 -12.94 -15.43
C ILE A 78 13.86 -12.94 -15.78
N GLY A 79 14.21 -12.39 -16.94
CA GLY A 79 15.59 -12.24 -17.40
C GLY A 79 16.43 -11.21 -16.63
N LEU A 80 15.88 -10.49 -15.63
CA LEU A 80 16.68 -9.66 -14.73
C LEU A 80 17.46 -10.51 -13.73
N PHE A 81 16.89 -11.65 -13.32
CA PHE A 81 17.44 -12.52 -12.30
C PHE A 81 18.33 -13.62 -12.89
N ARG A 82 18.22 -13.91 -14.19
CA ARG A 82 18.97 -14.98 -14.86
C ARG A 82 20.06 -14.41 -15.77
N ARG A 83 21.29 -14.95 -15.64
CA ARG A 83 22.42 -14.72 -16.55
C ARG A 83 23.03 -16.05 -16.97
N SER A 84 23.08 -16.30 -18.27
CA SER A 84 23.62 -17.56 -18.84
C SER A 84 23.03 -18.82 -18.20
N GLY A 85 21.73 -18.80 -17.89
CA GLY A 85 21.02 -19.92 -17.27
C GLY A 85 21.22 -20.10 -15.76
N ARG A 86 21.94 -19.19 -15.07
CA ARG A 86 22.10 -19.19 -13.61
C ARG A 86 21.56 -17.90 -13.00
N PHE A 87 21.15 -17.97 -11.73
CA PHE A 87 20.72 -16.78 -11.02
C PHE A 87 21.89 -15.81 -10.76
N ALA A 88 21.65 -14.52 -10.93
CA ALA A 88 22.65 -13.46 -10.91
C ALA A 88 23.07 -13.04 -9.47
N TRP A 89 23.17 -14.00 -8.54
CA TRP A 89 23.43 -13.76 -7.12
C TRP A 89 24.66 -12.88 -6.87
N LYS A 90 25.77 -13.21 -7.54
CA LYS A 90 27.04 -12.50 -7.38
C LYS A 90 26.93 -11.03 -7.76
N GLU A 91 26.31 -10.73 -8.89
CA GLU A 91 26.19 -9.35 -9.39
C GLU A 91 25.24 -8.50 -8.56
N LEU A 92 24.16 -9.12 -8.05
CA LEU A 92 23.23 -8.46 -7.13
C LEU A 92 23.94 -8.15 -5.81
N HIS A 93 24.62 -9.14 -5.22
CA HIS A 93 25.35 -8.98 -3.97
C HIS A 93 26.44 -7.90 -4.08
N GLU A 94 27.33 -7.99 -5.07
CA GLU A 94 28.44 -7.05 -5.24
C GLU A 94 27.95 -5.60 -5.43
N TYR A 95 26.80 -5.42 -6.07
CA TYR A 95 26.22 -4.08 -6.28
C TYR A 95 25.74 -3.46 -4.96
N PHE A 96 24.88 -4.18 -4.23
CA PHE A 96 24.27 -3.65 -3.01
C PHE A 96 25.24 -3.62 -1.82
N ALA A 97 26.27 -4.46 -1.82
CA ALA A 97 27.36 -4.43 -0.85
C ALA A 97 28.42 -3.36 -1.17
N GLU A 98 28.20 -2.55 -2.23
CA GLU A 98 29.10 -1.49 -2.70
C GLU A 98 30.48 -1.95 -3.17
N VAL A 99 30.65 -3.25 -3.44
CA VAL A 99 31.91 -3.82 -3.96
C VAL A 99 32.09 -3.46 -5.44
N ASN A 100 31.03 -3.56 -6.23
CA ASN A 100 31.06 -3.27 -7.66
C ASN A 100 29.73 -2.67 -8.13
N LYS A 101 29.72 -1.35 -8.37
CA LYS A 101 28.54 -0.63 -8.86
C LYS A 101 28.37 -0.65 -10.38
N ARG A 102 29.15 -1.47 -11.11
CA ARG A 102 29.00 -1.62 -12.57
C ARG A 102 27.83 -2.54 -12.87
N GLY A 103 27.05 -2.18 -13.88
CA GLY A 103 25.92 -2.97 -14.32
C GLY A 103 25.41 -2.48 -15.67
N ARG A 104 24.81 -3.39 -16.44
CA ARG A 104 24.04 -2.98 -17.62
C ARG A 104 22.87 -2.12 -17.16
N LYS A 105 22.55 -1.08 -17.93
CA LYS A 105 21.35 -0.29 -17.69
C LYS A 105 20.15 -0.94 -18.37
N VAL A 106 19.03 -1.01 -17.67
CA VAL A 106 17.76 -1.55 -18.15
C VAL A 106 16.69 -0.49 -17.99
N GLU A 107 15.77 -0.44 -18.96
CA GLU A 107 14.60 0.44 -18.92
C GLU A 107 13.71 0.05 -17.74
N LEU A 108 13.41 1.02 -16.88
CA LEU A 108 12.40 0.87 -15.85
C LEU A 108 11.02 1.04 -16.50
N LYS A 109 10.09 0.15 -16.17
CA LYS A 109 8.75 0.21 -16.75
C LYS A 109 7.90 1.34 -16.15
N ALA A 110 6.81 1.67 -16.86
CA ALA A 110 5.86 2.70 -16.46
C ALA A 110 5.19 2.43 -15.10
N GLU A 111 5.07 1.16 -14.70
CA GLU A 111 4.50 0.76 -13.41
C GLU A 111 5.30 1.28 -12.21
N TYR A 112 6.52 1.79 -12.38
CA TYR A 112 7.31 2.41 -11.30
C TYR A 112 7.33 3.94 -11.36
N ASP A 113 6.55 4.54 -12.26
CA ASP A 113 6.44 5.99 -12.52
C ASP A 113 7.71 6.71 -13.00
N ALA A 114 8.92 6.17 -12.74
CA ALA A 114 10.16 6.80 -13.19
C ALA A 114 10.25 6.94 -14.71
N ALA A 115 9.63 6.02 -15.47
CA ALA A 115 9.64 6.03 -16.93
C ALA A 115 8.83 7.17 -17.58
N LEU A 116 8.05 7.94 -16.81
CA LEU A 116 7.18 8.98 -17.36
C LEU A 116 7.50 10.39 -16.82
N GLN A 117 8.32 10.51 -15.78
CA GLN A 117 8.75 11.81 -15.22
C GLN A 117 9.98 12.45 -15.91
N ILE A 118 10.73 11.73 -16.75
CA ILE A 118 11.87 12.35 -17.47
C ILE A 118 11.40 13.43 -18.46
N GLY A 119 10.18 13.29 -18.99
CA GLY A 119 9.56 14.30 -19.85
C GLY A 119 9.24 15.63 -19.18
N THR A 120 9.49 15.82 -17.87
CA THR A 120 9.23 17.10 -17.18
C THR A 120 10.39 17.61 -16.32
N ARG A 121 11.37 16.76 -15.96
CA ARG A 121 12.52 17.16 -15.12
C ARG A 121 13.82 17.23 -15.92
N GLY A 122 14.30 18.44 -16.17
CA GLY A 122 15.66 18.71 -16.66
C GLY A 122 15.86 18.67 -18.17
N TYR A 123 14.82 18.43 -18.98
CA TYR A 123 14.90 18.55 -20.43
C TYR A 123 14.48 19.96 -20.89
N ASP A 124 15.32 20.59 -21.70
CA ASP A 124 15.02 21.91 -22.28
C ASP A 124 13.85 21.80 -23.27
N SER A 125 12.73 22.41 -22.90
CA SER A 125 11.48 22.44 -23.68
C SER A 125 11.66 23.01 -25.08
N LEU A 126 12.67 23.87 -25.29
CA LEU A 126 12.94 24.54 -26.56
C LEU A 126 13.76 23.68 -27.52
N LYS A 127 14.41 22.60 -27.05
CA LYS A 127 15.20 21.70 -27.91
C LYS A 127 14.34 20.69 -28.67
N ASP A 128 13.36 20.09 -28.01
CA ASP A 128 12.38 19.22 -28.67
C ASP A 128 11.12 19.03 -27.81
N TYR A 129 10.07 19.79 -28.12
CA TYR A 129 8.79 19.73 -27.40
C TYR A 129 8.14 18.34 -27.43
N ARG A 130 8.50 17.47 -28.39
CA ARG A 130 7.95 16.12 -28.50
C ARG A 130 8.43 15.23 -27.35
N ILE A 131 9.51 15.59 -26.65
CA ILE A 131 10.00 14.92 -25.43
C ILE A 131 9.14 15.27 -24.21
N LEU A 132 8.44 16.40 -24.23
CA LEU A 132 7.46 16.77 -23.22
C LEU A 132 6.05 16.24 -23.55
N ALA A 133 5.78 15.92 -24.81
CA ALA A 133 4.47 15.47 -25.25
C ALA A 133 4.12 14.09 -24.63
N PRO A 134 2.97 13.91 -23.95
CA PRO A 134 2.60 12.66 -23.27
C PRO A 134 2.51 11.42 -24.18
N ARG A 135 2.35 11.61 -25.51
CA ARG A 135 1.98 10.54 -26.45
C ARG A 135 3.14 9.89 -27.22
N SER A 136 4.35 10.45 -27.19
CA SER A 136 5.49 9.92 -27.96
C SER A 136 6.33 8.96 -27.11
N THR A 137 5.83 7.76 -26.83
CA THR A 137 6.46 6.76 -25.93
C THR A 137 7.66 6.02 -26.54
N GLY A 138 7.96 6.23 -27.82
CA GLY A 138 9.07 5.58 -28.53
C GLY A 138 10.45 6.24 -28.36
N LEU A 139 10.52 7.43 -27.76
CA LEU A 139 11.77 8.16 -27.59
C LEU A 139 12.54 7.64 -26.38
N ARG A 140 13.83 7.31 -26.57
CA ARG A 140 14.69 6.77 -25.51
C ARG A 140 14.93 7.79 -24.40
N GLU A 141 14.94 9.06 -24.76
CA GLU A 141 15.10 10.22 -23.89
C GLU A 141 13.95 10.37 -22.89
N LYS A 142 12.80 9.72 -23.13
CA LYS A 142 11.69 9.68 -22.17
C LYS A 142 11.77 8.53 -21.18
N LYS A 143 12.64 7.56 -21.44
CA LYS A 143 12.68 6.30 -20.70
C LYS A 143 13.73 6.36 -19.60
N PHE A 144 13.37 5.91 -18.40
CA PHE A 144 14.29 5.87 -17.27
C PHE A 144 15.12 4.59 -17.33
N PHE A 145 16.44 4.73 -17.26
CA PHE A 145 17.37 3.62 -17.31
C PHE A 145 18.15 3.53 -16.00
N ALA A 146 17.93 2.45 -15.26
CA ALA A 146 18.63 2.15 -14.02
C ALA A 146 19.55 0.93 -14.18
N PRO A 147 20.57 0.76 -13.32
CA PRO A 147 21.31 -0.49 -13.23
C PRO A 147 20.35 -1.67 -13.03
N PHE A 148 20.58 -2.77 -13.74
CA PHE A 148 19.65 -3.91 -13.69
C PHE A 148 19.44 -4.45 -12.27
N GLN A 149 20.44 -4.33 -11.39
CA GLN A 149 20.34 -4.75 -9.99
C GLN A 149 19.25 -3.97 -9.24
N GLU A 150 19.16 -2.67 -9.47
CA GLU A 150 18.10 -1.83 -8.89
C GLU A 150 16.73 -2.18 -9.48
N VAL A 151 16.66 -2.44 -10.79
CA VAL A 151 15.42 -2.88 -11.45
C VAL A 151 14.97 -4.24 -10.94
N ALA A 152 15.90 -5.18 -10.72
CA ALA A 152 15.64 -6.50 -10.19
C ALA A 152 15.08 -6.41 -8.76
N ALA A 153 15.74 -5.66 -7.88
CA ALA A 153 15.26 -5.42 -6.52
C ALA A 153 13.86 -4.78 -6.52
N ALA A 154 13.65 -3.72 -7.32
CA ALA A 154 12.33 -3.09 -7.43
C ALA A 154 11.25 -4.07 -7.94
N THR A 155 11.61 -4.96 -8.86
CA THR A 155 10.71 -5.99 -9.41
C THR A 155 10.28 -6.99 -8.36
N LEU A 156 11.23 -7.44 -7.54
CA LEU A 156 10.92 -8.30 -6.41
C LEU A 156 10.04 -7.56 -5.38
N GLY A 157 10.38 -6.32 -5.04
CA GLY A 157 9.60 -5.52 -4.08
C GLY A 157 8.20 -5.17 -4.53
N ARG A 158 7.99 -4.87 -5.82
CA ARG A 158 6.64 -4.73 -6.40
C ARG A 158 5.84 -6.04 -6.32
N GLY A 159 6.53 -7.19 -6.32
CA GLY A 159 5.94 -8.49 -6.02
C GLY A 159 5.32 -8.59 -4.63
N PHE A 160 5.58 -7.64 -3.73
CA PHE A 160 4.92 -7.48 -2.43
C PHE A 160 3.85 -6.39 -2.42
N ALA A 161 3.64 -5.63 -3.49
CA ALA A 161 2.65 -4.55 -3.50
C ALA A 161 1.22 -5.10 -3.55
N ALA A 162 0.31 -4.44 -2.83
CA ALA A 162 -1.12 -4.67 -3.01
C ALA A 162 -1.57 -4.08 -4.35
N SER A 163 -2.27 -4.87 -5.17
CA SER A 163 -2.83 -4.45 -6.44
C SER A 163 -4.28 -4.00 -6.28
N VAL A 164 -4.58 -2.76 -6.63
CA VAL A 164 -5.93 -2.20 -6.66
C VAL A 164 -6.39 -2.11 -8.10
N ILE A 165 -7.50 -2.78 -8.41
CA ILE A 165 -8.05 -2.83 -9.77
C ILE A 165 -9.40 -2.13 -9.78
N SER A 166 -9.49 -1.07 -10.59
CA SER A 166 -10.74 -0.36 -10.89
C SER A 166 -11.03 -0.47 -12.39
N ARG A 167 -12.29 -0.69 -12.74
CA ARG A 167 -12.73 -0.78 -14.14
C ARG A 167 -13.88 0.17 -14.38
N THR A 168 -13.70 1.09 -15.31
CA THR A 168 -14.72 2.04 -15.74
C THR A 168 -14.92 1.92 -17.24
N LYS A 169 -15.99 1.22 -17.65
CA LYS A 169 -16.33 0.96 -19.07
C LYS A 169 -15.14 0.37 -19.86
N ARG A 170 -14.45 1.19 -20.66
CA ARG A 170 -13.32 0.80 -21.53
C ARG A 170 -11.95 0.99 -20.88
N GLN A 171 -11.90 1.62 -19.71
CA GLN A 171 -10.66 1.91 -18.99
C GLN A 171 -10.47 0.96 -17.82
N ARG A 172 -9.25 0.47 -17.66
CA ARG A 172 -8.78 -0.29 -16.50
C ARG A 172 -7.74 0.56 -15.79
N GLU A 173 -8.01 0.90 -14.54
CA GLU A 173 -7.01 1.48 -13.66
C GLU A 173 -6.41 0.36 -12.81
N GLU A 174 -5.09 0.33 -12.75
CA GLU A 174 -4.33 -0.62 -11.96
C GLU A 174 -3.34 0.18 -11.12
N MET A 175 -3.42 0.00 -9.81
CA MET A 175 -2.62 0.74 -8.85
C MET A 175 -1.91 -0.25 -7.94
N TYR A 176 -0.65 0.02 -7.63
CA TYR A 176 0.13 -0.77 -6.70
C TYR A 176 0.43 0.06 -5.47
N ILE A 177 0.27 -0.52 -4.29
CA ILE A 177 0.44 0.16 -3.00
C ILE A 177 1.48 -0.60 -2.18
N LEU A 178 2.41 0.15 -1.58
CA LEU A 178 3.42 -0.37 -0.66
C LEU A 178 3.44 0.47 0.63
N PRO A 179 3.65 -0.16 1.80
CA PRO A 179 3.87 0.57 3.04
C PRO A 179 5.21 1.29 3.01
N ILE A 180 5.27 2.44 3.67
CA ILE A 180 6.51 3.16 3.98
C ILE A 180 6.76 2.99 5.47
N PHE A 181 7.95 2.55 5.81
CA PHE A 181 8.31 2.28 7.21
C PHE A 181 8.94 3.50 7.89
N SER A 182 8.96 3.48 9.22
CA SER A 182 9.67 4.49 10.00
C SER A 182 11.19 4.44 9.79
N SER A 183 11.91 5.38 10.40
CA SER A 183 13.38 5.50 10.26
C SER A 183 14.16 4.30 10.80
N HIS A 184 13.57 3.50 11.69
CA HIS A 184 14.14 2.26 12.19
C HIS A 184 13.06 1.18 12.21
N VAL A 185 13.32 0.05 11.55
CA VAL A 185 12.38 -1.07 11.53
C VAL A 185 13.11 -2.39 11.39
N VAL A 186 12.55 -3.44 12.01
CA VAL A 186 12.95 -4.82 11.75
C VAL A 186 11.86 -5.49 10.90
N LEU A 187 12.15 -5.76 9.64
CA LEU A 187 11.29 -6.56 8.79
C LEU A 187 11.60 -8.03 8.99
N SER A 188 10.69 -8.76 9.63
CA SER A 188 10.79 -10.21 9.82
C SER A 188 9.65 -10.94 9.14
N GLY A 189 9.94 -12.09 8.52
CA GLY A 189 8.96 -12.87 7.77
C GLY A 189 8.56 -12.22 6.44
N PHE A 190 7.57 -12.82 5.76
CA PHE A 190 7.03 -12.26 4.53
C PHE A 190 6.00 -11.16 4.80
N LEU A 191 5.83 -10.23 3.85
CA LEU A 191 4.65 -9.39 3.82
C LEU A 191 3.49 -10.22 3.25
N ASP A 192 2.58 -10.65 4.13
CA ASP A 192 1.44 -11.51 3.80
C ASP A 192 0.15 -10.73 4.04
N TYR A 193 -0.40 -10.18 2.97
CA TYR A 193 -1.73 -9.55 2.93
C TYR A 193 -2.44 -9.94 1.63
N GLU A 194 -3.75 -9.69 1.54
CA GLU A 194 -4.50 -9.93 0.30
C GLU A 194 -3.89 -9.11 -0.85
N TRP A 195 -3.75 -9.75 -2.00
CA TRP A 195 -2.94 -9.21 -3.11
C TRP A 195 -3.72 -8.30 -4.03
N VAL A 196 -5.04 -8.53 -4.13
CA VAL A 196 -5.88 -7.90 -5.13
C VAL A 196 -7.12 -7.33 -4.46
N TYR A 197 -7.21 -6.00 -4.47
CA TYR A 197 -8.34 -5.26 -3.95
C TYR A 197 -9.16 -4.65 -5.08
N ARG A 198 -10.47 -4.72 -4.92
CA ARG A 198 -11.45 -4.10 -5.81
C ARG A 198 -12.64 -3.66 -4.97
N HIS A 199 -13.29 -2.58 -5.36
CA HIS A 199 -14.49 -2.11 -4.71
C HIS A 199 -15.43 -1.45 -5.72
N SER A 200 -16.70 -1.88 -5.75
CA SER A 200 -17.72 -1.33 -6.66
C SER A 200 -17.93 0.18 -6.51
N ALA A 201 -17.69 0.76 -5.33
CA ALA A 201 -17.82 2.21 -5.10
C ALA A 201 -16.70 3.07 -5.74
N GLY A 202 -15.61 2.47 -6.24
CA GLY A 202 -14.53 3.15 -6.99
C GLY A 202 -13.12 2.78 -6.53
N GLY A 203 -12.13 3.14 -7.35
CA GLY A 203 -10.71 2.85 -7.11
C GLY A 203 -10.17 3.45 -5.81
N PHE A 204 -10.59 4.65 -5.45
CA PHE A 204 -10.21 5.29 -4.18
C PHE A 204 -10.66 4.48 -2.95
N VAL A 205 -11.90 3.98 -2.94
CA VAL A 205 -12.39 3.14 -1.82
C VAL A 205 -11.61 1.83 -1.75
N ALA A 206 -11.28 1.26 -2.89
CA ALA A 206 -10.45 0.06 -2.97
C ALA A 206 -9.01 0.29 -2.48
N SER A 207 -8.42 1.46 -2.74
CA SER A 207 -7.08 1.81 -2.21
C SER A 207 -7.09 2.01 -0.70
N VAL A 208 -8.15 2.61 -0.15
CA VAL A 208 -8.30 2.70 1.31
C VAL A 208 -8.46 1.32 1.94
N LEU A 209 -9.30 0.46 1.36
CA LEU A 209 -9.45 -0.92 1.82
C LEU A 209 -8.11 -1.66 1.82
N ALA A 210 -7.31 -1.51 0.76
CA ALA A 210 -5.97 -2.10 0.67
C ALA A 210 -5.06 -1.58 1.79
N ALA A 211 -4.95 -0.26 1.97
CA ALA A 211 -4.09 0.35 2.99
C ALA A 211 -4.46 -0.07 4.41
N ILE A 212 -5.74 -0.05 4.79
CA ILE A 212 -6.20 -0.49 6.11
C ILE A 212 -5.90 -1.98 6.31
N SER A 213 -6.11 -2.81 5.27
CA SER A 213 -5.83 -4.25 5.35
C SER A 213 -4.35 -4.51 5.60
N ILE A 214 -3.45 -3.83 4.88
CA ILE A 214 -2.01 -3.90 5.12
C ILE A 214 -1.66 -3.48 6.54
N LEU A 215 -2.17 -2.35 7.05
CA LEU A 215 -1.91 -1.91 8.44
C LEU A 215 -2.33 -2.96 9.47
N LEU A 216 -3.53 -3.52 9.31
CA LEU A 216 -4.06 -4.53 10.22
C LEU A 216 -3.23 -5.82 10.19
N ASP A 217 -2.79 -6.26 9.01
CA ASP A 217 -1.95 -7.45 8.89
C ASP A 217 -0.55 -7.22 9.50
N LEU A 218 0.00 -6.01 9.36
CA LEU A 218 1.27 -5.59 9.95
C LEU A 218 1.21 -5.35 11.47
N THR A 219 0.01 -5.24 12.05
CA THR A 219 -0.18 -5.07 13.50
C THR A 219 0.41 -6.26 14.28
N SER A 220 0.19 -7.47 13.78
CA SER A 220 0.70 -8.70 14.39
C SER A 220 2.24 -8.77 14.42
N LYS A 221 2.89 -8.11 13.46
CA LYS A 221 4.36 -8.09 13.30
C LYS A 221 5.00 -6.87 13.96
N LYS A 222 4.20 -5.95 14.51
CA LYS A 222 4.66 -4.66 15.09
C LYS A 222 5.62 -3.90 14.18
N ILE A 223 5.28 -3.82 12.89
CA ILE A 223 6.08 -3.12 11.88
C ILE A 223 5.59 -1.66 11.77
N PRO A 224 6.38 -0.65 12.16
CA PRO A 224 5.96 0.75 12.12
C PRO A 224 5.84 1.27 10.68
N VAL A 225 4.61 1.55 10.27
CA VAL A 225 4.26 2.19 9.00
C VAL A 225 4.00 3.67 9.26
N ILE A 226 4.53 4.55 8.41
CA ILE A 226 4.33 6.00 8.50
C ILE A 226 3.37 6.52 7.43
N ASP A 227 3.33 5.90 6.25
CA ASP A 227 2.38 6.19 5.18
C ASP A 227 2.41 5.04 4.16
N PHE A 228 1.69 5.20 3.05
CA PHE A 228 1.70 4.33 1.89
C PHE A 228 2.09 5.10 0.64
N THR A 229 2.92 4.48 -0.19
CA THR A 229 3.20 4.98 -1.53
C THR A 229 2.41 4.20 -2.55
N TYR A 230 2.08 4.86 -3.66
CA TYR A 230 1.43 4.23 -4.78
C TYR A 230 2.02 4.63 -6.12
N THR A 231 1.76 3.78 -7.09
CA THR A 231 1.89 4.02 -8.53
C THR A 231 0.60 3.53 -9.18
N LYS A 232 0.05 4.29 -10.11
CA LYS A 232 -1.20 3.99 -10.80
C LYS A 232 -0.97 4.14 -12.29
N GLU A 233 -1.52 3.19 -13.02
CA GLU A 233 -1.53 3.18 -14.47
C GLU A 233 -2.98 3.02 -14.96
N VAL A 234 -3.42 3.91 -15.83
CA VAL A 234 -4.72 3.86 -16.49
C VAL A 234 -4.53 3.37 -17.91
N LYS A 235 -5.13 2.22 -18.23
CA LYS A 235 -5.08 1.57 -19.55
C LYS A 235 -6.42 1.68 -20.25
N SER A 236 -6.40 1.97 -21.55
CA SER A 236 -7.55 1.83 -22.45
C SER A 236 -7.24 0.74 -23.47
N GLY A 237 -7.83 -0.45 -23.29
CA GLY A 237 -7.36 -1.66 -23.96
C GLY A 237 -5.94 -2.02 -23.49
N ASN A 238 -5.00 -2.17 -24.43
CA ASN A 238 -3.58 -2.46 -24.13
C ASN A 238 -2.68 -1.21 -24.12
N GLN A 239 -3.25 -0.01 -24.29
CA GLN A 239 -2.47 1.23 -24.32
C GLN A 239 -2.59 1.98 -22.99
N SER A 240 -1.44 2.34 -22.42
CA SER A 240 -1.34 3.21 -21.25
C SER A 240 -1.73 4.64 -21.65
N VAL A 241 -2.71 5.20 -20.95
CA VAL A 241 -3.28 6.53 -21.20
C VAL A 241 -2.68 7.55 -20.25
N PHE A 242 -2.52 7.16 -18.99
CA PHE A 242 -2.08 8.03 -17.91
C PHE A 242 -1.40 7.21 -16.82
N SER A 243 -0.42 7.79 -16.14
CA SER A 243 0.13 7.26 -14.90
C SER A 243 0.28 8.37 -13.88
N GLU A 244 0.27 7.98 -12.61
CA GLU A 244 0.57 8.86 -11.49
C GLU A 244 1.24 8.04 -10.38
N SER A 245 2.11 8.67 -9.60
CA SER A 245 2.60 8.10 -8.34
C SER A 245 2.64 9.15 -7.25
N GLY A 246 2.72 8.68 -6.01
CA GLY A 246 2.83 9.57 -4.88
C GLY A 246 2.64 8.84 -3.56
N TYR A 247 2.15 9.61 -2.60
CA TYR A 247 1.80 9.20 -1.25
C TYR A 247 0.28 9.16 -1.12
N LEU A 248 -0.26 8.21 -0.36
CA LEU A 248 -1.70 8.13 -0.12
C LEU A 248 -2.17 9.12 0.96
N GLY A 249 -1.26 9.64 1.79
CA GLY A 249 -1.59 10.65 2.80
C GLY A 249 -2.22 10.06 4.08
N PHE A 250 -1.86 8.84 4.45
CA PHE A 250 -2.35 8.14 5.64
C PHE A 250 -1.54 8.47 6.91
N GLU A 251 -0.67 9.47 6.89
CA GLU A 251 0.27 9.80 7.97
C GLU A 251 -0.40 9.90 9.35
N LYS A 252 -1.53 10.62 9.43
CA LYS A 252 -2.28 10.77 10.69
C LYS A 252 -2.82 9.43 11.19
N LEU A 253 -3.41 8.63 10.30
CA LEU A 253 -3.95 7.33 10.65
C LEU A 253 -2.84 6.38 11.09
N CYS A 254 -1.74 6.32 10.34
CA CYS A 254 -0.57 5.50 10.65
C CYS A 254 0.02 5.87 12.02
N THR A 255 0.09 7.16 12.35
CA THR A 255 0.54 7.64 13.66
C THR A 255 -0.38 7.16 14.80
N LEU A 256 -1.70 7.32 14.64
CA LEU A 256 -2.67 6.87 15.64
C LEU A 256 -2.68 5.35 15.80
N TRP A 257 -2.58 4.64 14.69
CA TRP A 257 -2.49 3.19 14.65
C TRP A 257 -1.22 2.71 15.34
N TRP A 258 -0.05 3.27 15.03
CA TRP A 258 1.22 2.87 15.62
C TRP A 258 1.20 3.07 17.14
N LYS A 259 0.71 4.23 17.61
CA LYS A 259 0.52 4.48 19.04
C LYS A 259 -0.38 3.42 19.69
N ALA A 260 -1.46 3.01 19.01
CA ALA A 260 -2.32 1.95 19.50
C ALA A 260 -1.61 0.58 19.57
N VAL A 261 -0.73 0.27 18.62
CA VAL A 261 0.07 -0.96 18.62
C VAL A 261 1.11 -0.95 19.75
N GLU A 262 1.76 0.19 20.00
CA GLU A 262 2.73 0.36 21.09
C GLU A 262 2.07 0.23 22.47
N GLU A 263 0.91 0.87 22.64
CA GLU A 263 0.17 0.90 23.91
C GLU A 263 -0.73 -0.35 24.11
N ASN A 264 -0.75 -1.29 23.15
CA ASN A 264 -1.71 -2.41 23.07
C ASN A 264 -3.17 -1.95 23.24
N TYR A 265 -3.51 -0.79 22.66
CA TYR A 265 -4.83 -0.20 22.77
C TYR A 265 -5.80 -0.81 21.75
N GLU A 266 -6.46 -1.89 22.16
CA GLU A 266 -7.32 -2.72 21.29
C GLU A 266 -8.51 -1.97 20.67
N ASP A 267 -9.00 -0.91 21.33
CA ASP A 267 -10.18 -0.17 20.88
C ASP A 267 -9.96 0.51 19.51
N LYS A 268 -8.81 1.17 19.30
CA LYS A 268 -8.46 1.79 18.00
C LYS A 268 -8.31 0.75 16.90
N ILE A 269 -7.67 -0.37 17.22
CA ILE A 269 -7.50 -1.48 16.27
C ILE A 269 -8.88 -2.09 15.93
N ARG A 270 -9.81 -2.15 16.88
CA ARG A 270 -11.19 -2.59 16.64
C ARG A 270 -11.91 -1.64 15.67
N ILE A 271 -11.77 -0.32 15.81
CA ILE A 271 -12.36 0.65 14.88
C ILE A 271 -11.87 0.40 13.45
N LEU A 272 -10.56 0.22 13.26
CA LEU A 272 -10.00 -0.07 11.94
C LEU A 272 -10.50 -1.40 11.36
N ASN A 273 -10.64 -2.42 12.20
CA ASN A 273 -11.25 -3.69 11.79
C ASN A 273 -12.70 -3.51 11.36
N GLN A 274 -13.50 -2.69 12.05
CA GLN A 274 -14.89 -2.41 11.65
C GLN A 274 -14.94 -1.71 10.28
N ILE A 275 -14.10 -0.70 10.06
CA ILE A 275 -14.02 0.01 8.77
C ILE A 275 -13.59 -0.96 7.65
N ARG A 276 -12.52 -1.74 7.87
CA ARG A 276 -12.06 -2.76 6.91
C ARG A 276 -13.18 -3.74 6.59
N SER A 277 -13.84 -4.31 7.60
CA SER A 277 -14.90 -5.30 7.41
C SER A 277 -16.08 -4.71 6.62
N TYR A 278 -16.52 -3.49 6.93
CA TYR A 278 -17.57 -2.83 6.17
C TYR A 278 -17.19 -2.66 4.70
N LEU A 279 -16.01 -2.08 4.42
CA LEU A 279 -15.53 -1.88 3.04
C LEU A 279 -15.36 -3.22 2.30
N TYR A 280 -14.93 -4.27 2.99
CA TYR A 280 -14.79 -5.59 2.41
C TYR A 280 -16.13 -6.24 2.06
N GLU A 281 -17.11 -6.15 2.96
CA GLU A 281 -18.44 -6.72 2.78
C GLU A 281 -19.21 -6.01 1.65
N THR A 282 -19.02 -4.70 1.50
CA THR A 282 -19.69 -3.90 0.44
C THR A 282 -19.00 -3.97 -0.94
N ARG A 283 -17.89 -4.71 -1.07
CA ARG A 283 -17.00 -4.58 -2.25
C ARG A 283 -17.58 -5.05 -3.58
N ASN A 284 -18.52 -6.00 -3.58
CA ASN A 284 -19.09 -6.61 -4.79
C ASN A 284 -20.60 -6.31 -4.95
N VAL A 285 -21.14 -5.33 -4.23
CA VAL A 285 -22.57 -5.01 -4.29
C VAL A 285 -22.89 -4.30 -5.62
N ASP A 286 -24.14 -4.44 -6.08
CA ASP A 286 -24.62 -3.74 -7.27
C ASP A 286 -24.92 -2.27 -6.97
N GLN A 287 -24.21 -1.36 -7.64
CA GLN A 287 -24.37 0.11 -7.52
C GLN A 287 -25.83 0.57 -7.61
N ARG A 288 -26.63 -0.10 -8.45
CA ARG A 288 -28.03 0.32 -8.69
C ARG A 288 -28.97 -0.06 -7.56
N LYS A 289 -28.62 -1.09 -6.79
CA LYS A 289 -29.44 -1.59 -5.70
C LYS A 289 -29.11 -0.95 -4.36
N ASP A 290 -27.88 -0.46 -4.20
CA ASP A 290 -27.38 -0.04 -2.88
C ASP A 290 -26.52 1.24 -2.96
N SER A 291 -27.13 2.30 -3.50
CA SER A 291 -26.45 3.60 -3.66
C SER A 291 -26.05 4.23 -2.31
N GLN A 292 -26.78 3.94 -1.24
CA GLN A 292 -26.54 4.50 0.09
C GLN A 292 -25.29 3.89 0.74
N ASN A 293 -25.12 2.56 0.71
CA ASN A 293 -23.90 1.96 1.25
C ASN A 293 -22.65 2.38 0.46
N PHE A 294 -22.80 2.73 -0.83
CA PHE A 294 -21.66 3.23 -1.60
C PHE A 294 -21.29 4.66 -1.26
N GLN A 295 -22.26 5.50 -0.94
CA GLN A 295 -21.99 6.81 -0.36
C GLN A 295 -21.34 6.65 1.02
N LEU A 296 -21.82 5.73 1.86
CA LEU A 296 -21.23 5.46 3.17
C LEU A 296 -19.79 4.94 3.05
N ALA A 297 -19.52 3.98 2.16
CA ALA A 297 -18.17 3.49 1.89
C ALA A 297 -17.21 4.60 1.43
N ARG A 298 -17.69 5.54 0.59
CA ARG A 298 -16.90 6.72 0.18
C ARG A 298 -16.63 7.66 1.34
N CYS A 299 -17.62 7.93 2.19
CA CYS A 299 -17.43 8.78 3.36
C CYS A 299 -16.47 8.13 4.38
N LEU A 300 -16.55 6.81 4.57
CA LEU A 300 -15.60 6.05 5.38
C LEU A 300 -14.18 6.11 4.82
N ALA A 301 -14.04 5.99 3.50
CA ALA A 301 -12.75 6.13 2.85
C ALA A 301 -12.15 7.53 3.07
N ASN A 302 -12.96 8.59 2.87
CA ASN A 302 -12.54 9.97 3.13
C ASN A 302 -12.16 10.19 4.60
N PHE A 303 -13.00 9.72 5.52
CA PHE A 303 -12.74 9.80 6.96
C PHE A 303 -11.42 9.12 7.33
N THR A 304 -11.14 7.94 6.77
CA THR A 304 -9.93 7.18 7.09
C THR A 304 -8.66 7.95 6.71
N VAL A 305 -8.67 8.64 5.57
CA VAL A 305 -7.53 9.42 5.09
C VAL A 305 -7.37 10.72 5.87
N ASN A 306 -8.46 11.46 6.07
CA ASN A 306 -8.41 12.83 6.58
C ASN A 306 -8.58 12.94 8.10
N LEU A 307 -9.28 11.97 8.70
CA LEU A 307 -9.75 11.96 10.10
C LEU A 307 -10.48 13.25 10.48
N ASP A 308 -11.46 13.64 9.66
CA ASP A 308 -12.20 14.90 9.77
C ASP A 308 -13.65 14.73 10.29
N VAL A 309 -14.15 15.78 10.94
CA VAL A 309 -15.51 15.80 11.54
C VAL A 309 -16.61 15.75 10.49
N ASP A 310 -16.41 16.39 9.33
CA ASP A 310 -17.45 16.48 8.30
C ASP A 310 -17.76 15.10 7.73
N SER A 311 -16.73 14.32 7.44
CA SER A 311 -16.85 12.92 7.03
C SER A 311 -17.54 12.09 8.10
N LEU A 312 -17.23 12.29 9.38
CA LEU A 312 -17.89 11.61 10.51
C LEU A 312 -19.39 11.93 10.59
N CYS A 313 -19.76 13.21 10.51
CA CYS A 313 -21.17 13.63 10.48
C CYS A 313 -21.92 13.03 9.28
N MET A 314 -21.28 12.96 8.12
CA MET A 314 -21.88 12.33 6.94
C MET A 314 -22.04 10.81 7.11
N ILE A 315 -21.07 10.13 7.74
CA ILE A 315 -21.17 8.72 8.09
C ILE A 315 -22.38 8.47 9.00
N GLU A 316 -22.55 9.26 10.07
CA GLU A 316 -23.67 9.13 11.00
C GLU A 316 -25.02 9.32 10.30
N ARG A 317 -25.15 10.37 9.48
CA ARG A 317 -26.38 10.66 8.71
C ARG A 317 -26.72 9.54 7.73
N LEU A 318 -25.73 9.05 6.98
CA LEU A 318 -25.93 7.97 6.00
C LEU A 318 -26.25 6.65 6.69
N LYS A 319 -25.57 6.33 7.78
CA LYS A 319 -25.87 5.16 8.60
C LYS A 319 -27.31 5.19 9.09
N ALA A 320 -27.75 6.28 9.72
CA ALA A 320 -29.13 6.41 10.21
C ALA A 320 -30.16 6.24 9.07
N ARG A 321 -29.89 6.83 7.90
CA ARG A 321 -30.75 6.69 6.72
C ARG A 321 -30.86 5.23 6.26
N ILE A 322 -29.74 4.50 6.15
CA ILE A 322 -29.73 3.08 5.75
C ILE A 322 -30.54 2.23 6.75
N LEU A 323 -30.37 2.48 8.05
CA LEU A 323 -31.09 1.75 9.09
C LEU A 323 -32.61 1.96 9.02
N SER A 324 -33.03 3.20 8.75
CA SER A 324 -34.46 3.56 8.58
C SER A 324 -35.07 3.11 7.25
N ALA A 325 -34.27 2.76 6.24
CA ALA A 325 -34.78 2.40 4.92
C ALA A 325 -35.56 1.07 4.95
N LYS A 326 -36.55 0.87 4.09
CA LYS A 326 -37.27 -0.43 3.96
C LYS A 326 -36.47 -1.49 3.18
N GLU A 327 -35.16 -1.33 3.09
CA GLU A 327 -34.24 -2.18 2.32
C GLU A 327 -34.01 -3.55 2.98
N GLU A 328 -33.44 -4.50 2.21
CA GLU A 328 -33.18 -5.87 2.65
C GLU A 328 -32.33 -5.94 3.93
N LYS A 329 -32.60 -6.94 4.79
CA LYS A 329 -31.95 -7.14 6.09
C LYS A 329 -30.41 -7.21 6.02
N ILE A 330 -29.86 -7.70 4.89
CA ILE A 330 -28.41 -7.82 4.68
C ILE A 330 -27.76 -6.43 4.53
N VAL A 331 -28.40 -5.52 3.80
CA VAL A 331 -27.92 -4.16 3.56
C VAL A 331 -27.80 -3.37 4.87
N LYS A 332 -28.79 -3.55 5.75
CA LYS A 332 -28.78 -2.95 7.10
C LYS A 332 -27.72 -3.54 8.00
N LYS A 333 -27.47 -4.86 7.90
CA LYS A 333 -26.53 -5.58 8.78
C LYS A 333 -25.12 -4.98 8.75
N TRP A 334 -24.64 -4.58 7.58
CA TRP A 334 -23.31 -3.97 7.45
C TRP A 334 -23.23 -2.63 8.17
N ALA A 335 -24.20 -1.75 7.94
CA ALA A 335 -24.29 -0.45 8.60
C ALA A 335 -24.49 -0.58 10.13
N LEU A 336 -25.24 -1.58 10.59
CA LEU A 336 -25.41 -1.88 12.02
C LEU A 336 -24.09 -2.22 12.73
N ASN A 337 -23.21 -2.95 12.05
CA ASN A 337 -21.95 -3.41 12.63
C ASN A 337 -20.87 -2.32 12.70
N LEU A 338 -21.06 -1.21 12.00
CA LEU A 338 -20.14 -0.08 11.97
C LEU A 338 -20.42 0.86 13.16
N PHE A 339 -19.45 1.08 14.05
CA PHE A 339 -19.56 1.95 15.24
C PHE A 339 -20.80 1.60 16.08
N LYS A 340 -20.91 0.33 16.45
CA LYS A 340 -22.13 -0.24 17.05
C LYS A 340 -22.36 0.16 18.50
N SER A 341 -21.30 0.57 19.21
CA SER A 341 -21.36 0.85 20.65
C SER A 341 -21.04 2.31 20.97
N PRO A 342 -21.54 2.86 22.10
CA PRO A 342 -21.13 4.19 22.58
C PRO A 342 -19.62 4.32 22.76
N LYS A 343 -18.96 3.23 23.14
CA LYS A 343 -17.49 3.15 23.24
C LYS A 343 -16.82 3.36 21.88
N ASP A 344 -17.34 2.75 20.83
CA ASP A 344 -16.81 2.93 19.48
C ASP A 344 -17.00 4.37 18.99
N ILE A 345 -18.15 4.99 19.27
CA ILE A 345 -18.41 6.39 18.93
C ILE A 345 -17.44 7.32 19.66
N LYS A 346 -17.21 7.08 20.95
CA LYS A 346 -16.23 7.84 21.73
C LYS A 346 -14.83 7.73 21.12
N GLU A 347 -14.41 6.51 20.79
CA GLU A 347 -13.09 6.27 20.18
C GLU A 347 -12.93 6.98 18.83
N VAL A 348 -13.94 6.87 17.95
CA VAL A 348 -13.91 7.53 16.64
C VAL A 348 -13.82 9.06 16.79
N LYS A 349 -14.46 9.64 17.80
CA LYS A 349 -14.31 11.07 18.13
C LYS A 349 -12.91 11.42 18.61
N GLU A 350 -12.32 10.60 19.47
CA GLU A 350 -10.94 10.77 19.94
C GLU A 350 -9.94 10.71 18.78
N MET A 351 -10.17 9.85 17.78
CA MET A 351 -9.34 9.75 16.57
C MET A 351 -9.32 11.03 15.72
N VAL A 352 -10.36 11.87 15.79
CA VAL A 352 -10.43 13.15 15.07
C VAL A 352 -9.60 14.24 15.76
N GLY A 353 -9.14 14.00 17.00
CA GLY A 353 -8.25 14.91 17.74
C GLY A 353 -8.88 16.25 18.13
N LEU A 354 -10.18 16.43 17.87
CA LEU A 354 -10.97 17.53 18.39
C LEU A 354 -11.67 17.02 19.64
N GLY A 355 -11.59 17.78 20.73
CA GLY A 355 -12.49 17.65 21.88
C GLY A 355 -13.90 17.99 21.43
N LEU A 356 -14.51 17.11 20.64
CA LEU A 356 -15.89 17.20 20.24
C LEU A 356 -16.70 17.18 21.52
N PRO A 357 -17.65 18.11 21.72
CA PRO A 357 -18.49 18.09 22.90
C PRO A 357 -19.13 16.71 23.02
N ASP A 358 -19.15 16.17 24.23
CA ASP A 358 -19.85 14.93 24.53
C ASP A 358 -21.28 15.06 24.00
N ILE A 359 -21.74 14.05 23.25
CA ILE A 359 -23.16 14.00 22.90
C ILE A 359 -23.87 13.82 24.24
N PRO A 360 -24.79 14.72 24.64
CA PRO A 360 -25.51 14.57 25.89
C PRO A 360 -26.14 13.18 25.95
N GLN A 361 -25.97 12.50 27.08
CA GLN A 361 -26.44 11.12 27.24
C GLN A 361 -27.92 10.98 26.91
N GLU A 362 -28.73 12.03 27.13
CA GLU A 362 -30.15 12.03 26.78
C GLU A 362 -30.39 11.84 25.27
N VAL A 363 -29.54 12.41 24.41
CA VAL A 363 -29.67 12.31 22.95
C VAL A 363 -29.26 10.92 22.46
N SER A 364 -28.20 10.35 23.03
CA SER A 364 -27.76 8.98 22.71
C SER A 364 -28.79 7.93 23.17
N GLN A 365 -29.41 8.14 24.33
CA GLN A 365 -30.46 7.27 24.84
C GLN A 365 -31.76 7.40 24.05
N ALA A 366 -32.12 8.62 23.62
CA ALA A 366 -33.27 8.84 22.75
C ALA A 366 -33.11 8.14 21.38
N LEU A 367 -31.91 8.18 20.80
CA LEU A 367 -31.62 7.50 19.53
C LEU A 367 -31.64 5.97 19.67
N ALA A 368 -31.11 5.44 20.78
CA ALA A 368 -31.16 4.01 21.09
C ALA A 368 -32.61 3.52 21.29
N LYS A 369 -33.42 4.27 22.05
CA LYS A 369 -34.86 3.98 22.18
C LYS A 369 -35.63 4.08 20.86
N ALA A 370 -35.30 5.06 20.02
CA ALA A 370 -35.94 5.20 18.71
C ALA A 370 -35.61 4.01 17.78
N LEU A 371 -34.44 3.41 17.92
CA LEU A 371 -34.04 2.20 17.18
C LEU A 371 -34.63 0.91 17.78
N GLU A 372 -34.96 0.88 19.07
CA GLU A 372 -35.65 -0.24 19.74
C GLU A 372 -37.17 -0.24 19.49
N LEU A 373 -37.77 0.92 19.16
CA LEU A 373 -39.20 1.05 18.88
C LEU A 373 -39.60 0.65 17.43
N ASP A 374 -38.64 0.23 16.61
CA ASP A 374 -38.83 -0.26 15.25
C ASP A 374 -38.77 -1.82 15.14
N GLU A 375 -38.74 -2.54 16.28
CA GLU A 375 -39.11 -3.98 16.37
C GLU A 375 -40.63 -4.14 16.52
#